data_AF-K1LVN1-F1
#
_entry.id   AF-K1LVN1-F1
#
_cell.length_a   1.000
_cell.length_b   1.000
_cell.length_c   1.000
_cell.angle_alpha   90.00
_cell.angle_beta   90.00
_cell.angle_gamma   90.00
#
_symmetry.space_group_name_H-M   'P 1'
#
loop_
_entity.id
_entity.type
_entity.pdbx_description
1 polymer ?
#
loop_
_entity_poly.entity_id
_entity_poly.type
_entity_poly.pdbx_seq_one_letter_code
_entity_poly.pdbx_strand_id
1 'polypeptide(L)'
;MFFANYILFFVFYLLYSTFSYYFKHIHMRTLNFARGLNWVWVLALAAFFFTACNQMDGLEPDGKTLEENSANELFRLSPFGDGLENARVIGPVFVPDGTGGNVSCTDAATTLGVEGSFTSFPAGGTGGNDFNGSTFASAWPDGFTITVREGKYVDWKFESDEFCLTNLIVIVKGGPGANAYYFEGVTSGTDLRSPNNPGGQIADLSNLRICYNLEKKPDAPIVEGAEDCFEEGLVLRATSNDAPAGYTVQWYTKNDQGEFVPVPGNDPKLDKVGTIDYYAAFVNGCSSDISEKPATLTIWALPAAPKSKGDQEEEACDFKKLTASVEVAPGTKIVWYDAPTGGNVVENPSLVYDEAKGGTQTVTFYAEAVNTETECVSATRTAVKLTLNPCPPSDCWTGESATGKGSPFPTGSSTWFEWNTRQQLIDGVDLVYGRNLVPIGRVTLSGGKITVTLNEGIRFAQDADGKTVSGALKVIASNTQFTSFSGFRGALSNATINGNTATISVPDRPFYFVHGDIERIIECSVED
;
A
#
# COMPACT_ATOMS: atom_id res chain seq x y z
N MET A 1 32.02 -11.03 34.91
CA MET A 1 31.75 -12.31 34.21
C MET A 1 30.30 -12.45 33.66
N PHE A 2 29.36 -11.56 33.99
CA PHE A 2 27.98 -11.61 33.46
C PHE A 2 27.72 -10.75 32.21
N PHE A 3 28.61 -9.81 31.85
CA PHE A 3 28.44 -8.95 30.67
C PHE A 3 28.97 -9.55 29.35
N ALA A 4 29.97 -10.43 29.41
CA ALA A 4 30.55 -11.07 28.22
C ALA A 4 29.65 -12.17 27.63
N ASN A 5 28.84 -12.84 28.46
CA ASN A 5 27.92 -13.88 28.00
C ASN A 5 26.70 -13.34 27.25
N TYR A 6 26.30 -12.09 27.50
CA TYR A 6 25.15 -11.47 26.82
C TYR A 6 25.48 -11.02 25.39
N ILE A 7 26.70 -10.56 25.16
CA ILE A 7 27.20 -10.16 23.83
C ILE A 7 27.41 -11.38 22.94
N LEU A 8 27.92 -12.50 23.49
CA LEU A 8 28.07 -13.74 22.74
C LEU A 8 26.71 -14.34 22.31
N PHE A 9 25.68 -14.25 23.16
CA PHE A 9 24.33 -14.73 22.84
C PHE A 9 23.65 -13.89 21.75
N PHE A 10 23.88 -12.57 21.75
CA PHE A 10 23.33 -11.64 20.76
C PHE A 10 23.97 -11.82 19.37
N VAL A 11 25.28 -12.06 19.33
CA VAL A 11 26.02 -12.34 18.08
C VAL A 11 25.64 -13.72 17.51
N PHE A 12 25.44 -14.73 18.36
CA PHE A 12 24.94 -16.05 17.91
C PHE A 12 23.51 -15.98 17.35
N TYR A 13 22.64 -15.16 17.94
CA TYR A 13 21.26 -15.00 17.46
C TYR A 13 21.20 -14.26 16.10
N LEU A 14 22.05 -13.25 15.91
CA LEU A 14 22.19 -12.54 14.63
C LEU A 14 22.78 -13.41 13.52
N LEU A 15 23.77 -14.26 13.85
CA LEU A 15 24.36 -15.21 12.89
C LEU A 15 23.40 -16.35 12.55
N TYR A 16 22.59 -16.85 13.49
CA TYR A 16 21.59 -17.88 13.23
C TYR A 16 20.42 -17.35 12.37
N SER A 17 20.03 -16.09 12.58
CA SER A 17 19.02 -15.38 11.79
C SER A 17 19.43 -15.20 10.32
N THR A 18 20.68 -14.81 10.08
CA THR A 18 21.22 -14.63 8.71
C THR A 18 21.48 -15.97 8.00
N PHE A 19 21.88 -17.02 8.73
CA PHE A 19 22.04 -18.36 8.18
C PHE A 19 20.71 -19.02 7.79
N SER A 20 19.64 -18.76 8.56
CA SER A 20 18.29 -19.27 8.28
C SER A 20 17.62 -18.54 7.10
N TYR A 21 17.98 -17.27 6.87
CA TYR A 21 17.52 -16.49 5.72
C TYR A 21 18.15 -16.96 4.40
N TYR A 22 19.44 -17.32 4.41
CA TYR A 22 20.15 -17.77 3.21
C TYR A 22 19.75 -19.18 2.73
N PHE A 23 19.30 -20.07 3.64
CA PHE A 23 18.93 -21.44 3.26
C PHE A 23 17.50 -21.59 2.72
N LYS A 24 16.67 -20.55 2.77
CA LYS A 24 15.28 -20.60 2.27
C LYS A 24 15.14 -20.42 0.75
N HIS A 25 16.23 -20.12 0.04
CA HIS A 25 16.22 -19.85 -1.42
C HIS A 25 16.97 -20.86 -2.30
N ILE A 26 17.38 -22.01 -1.77
CA ILE A 26 17.96 -23.10 -2.59
C ILE A 26 16.97 -24.26 -2.67
N HIS A 27 16.23 -24.34 -3.77
CA HIS A 27 15.50 -25.55 -4.15
C HIS A 27 16.48 -26.60 -4.69
N MET A 28 16.90 -27.54 -3.84
CA MET A 28 17.35 -28.85 -4.31
C MET A 28 16.73 -29.96 -3.45
N ARG A 29 16.19 -30.95 -4.15
CA ARG A 29 15.45 -32.09 -3.63
C ARG A 29 16.34 -33.01 -2.79
N THR A 30 15.79 -33.43 -1.64
CA THR A 30 15.98 -34.72 -0.96
C THR A 30 17.41 -35.25 -0.77
N LEU A 31 17.86 -35.31 0.50
CA LEU A 31 18.39 -36.54 1.12
C LEU A 31 18.54 -36.36 2.64
N ASN A 32 17.88 -37.24 3.39
CA ASN A 32 17.98 -37.39 4.83
C ASN A 32 19.44 -37.68 5.25
N PHE A 33 20.10 -36.75 5.93
CA PHE A 33 21.27 -37.09 6.75
C PHE A 33 21.44 -36.14 7.93
N ALA A 34 20.48 -36.15 8.85
CA ALA A 34 20.62 -35.57 10.18
C ALA A 34 20.53 -36.70 11.22
N ARG A 35 21.68 -37.27 11.60
CA ARG A 35 21.92 -37.91 12.91
C ARG A 35 23.41 -38.24 13.06
N GLY A 36 24.10 -37.42 13.84
CA GLY A 36 25.42 -37.74 14.41
C GLY A 36 26.58 -36.94 13.85
N LEU A 37 26.65 -35.63 14.10
CA LEU A 37 27.93 -34.93 14.09
C LEU A 37 28.37 -34.63 15.53
N ASN A 38 29.50 -35.25 15.86
CA ASN A 38 30.15 -35.25 17.17
C ASN A 38 30.85 -33.90 17.41
N TRP A 39 30.65 -33.30 18.59
CA TRP A 39 31.14 -31.97 19.00
C TRP A 39 32.66 -31.76 18.74
N VAL A 40 33.43 -32.86 18.70
CA VAL A 40 34.86 -32.87 18.41
C VAL A 40 35.22 -32.29 17.03
N TRP A 41 34.37 -32.47 16.02
CA TRP A 41 34.64 -31.97 14.67
C TRP A 41 34.33 -30.48 14.49
N VAL A 42 33.40 -29.93 15.28
CA VAL A 42 33.09 -28.49 15.28
C VAL A 42 34.22 -27.69 15.95
N LEU A 43 34.82 -28.25 17.00
CA LEU A 43 36.02 -27.66 17.63
C LEU A 43 37.27 -27.78 16.75
N ALA A 44 37.41 -28.85 15.96
CA ALA A 44 38.52 -28.99 15.01
C ALA A 44 38.44 -27.97 13.86
N LEU A 45 37.23 -27.66 13.36
CA LEU A 45 37.03 -26.65 12.32
C LEU A 45 37.31 -25.23 12.85
N ALA A 46 36.90 -24.94 14.09
CA ALA A 46 37.22 -23.67 14.75
C ALA A 46 38.73 -23.50 14.99
N ALA A 47 39.43 -24.56 15.40
CA ALA A 47 40.88 -24.53 15.56
C ALA A 47 41.63 -24.28 14.23
N PHE A 48 41.11 -24.78 13.11
CA PHE A 48 41.65 -24.53 11.76
C PHE A 48 41.44 -23.08 11.31
N PHE A 49 40.32 -22.44 11.68
CA PHE A 49 40.07 -21.02 11.43
C PHE A 49 40.96 -20.10 12.30
N PHE A 50 41.25 -20.49 13.55
CA PHE A 50 42.13 -19.70 14.43
C PHE A 50 43.63 -19.85 14.10
N THR A 51 44.06 -20.92 13.42
CA THR A 51 45.46 -21.08 12.96
C THR A 51 45.75 -20.43 11.61
N ALA A 52 44.73 -20.16 10.78
CA ALA A 52 44.87 -19.45 9.52
C ALA A 52 44.98 -17.90 9.67
N CYS A 53 44.65 -17.34 10.84
CA CYS A 53 44.80 -15.90 11.10
C CYS A 53 46.16 -15.49 11.68
N ASN A 54 47.04 -16.42 12.08
CA ASN A 54 48.38 -16.11 12.61
C ASN A 54 49.50 -16.14 11.55
N GLN A 55 49.15 -16.14 10.26
CA GLN A 55 50.12 -16.03 9.14
C GLN A 55 49.85 -14.84 8.20
N MET A 56 49.11 -13.81 8.66
CA MET A 56 49.00 -12.52 7.95
C MET A 56 49.43 -11.31 8.79
N ASP A 57 50.24 -11.50 9.83
CA ASP A 57 50.99 -10.41 10.46
C ASP A 57 52.38 -10.36 9.83
N GLY A 58 52.53 -9.61 8.74
CA GLY A 58 53.82 -9.49 8.07
C GLY A 58 53.88 -8.76 6.73
N LEU A 59 52.85 -8.01 6.33
CA LEU A 59 52.93 -7.06 5.22
C LEU A 59 52.15 -5.80 5.57
N GLU A 60 52.72 -5.00 6.47
CA GLU A 60 52.34 -3.60 6.63
C GLU A 60 52.99 -2.85 5.44
N PRO A 61 52.23 -2.22 4.52
CA PRO A 61 52.84 -1.37 3.52
C PRO A 61 53.39 -0.15 4.25
N ASP A 62 54.71 0.02 4.19
CA ASP A 62 55.40 1.18 4.76
C ASP A 62 54.81 2.46 4.16
N GLY A 63 54.11 3.25 4.98
CA GLY A 63 53.37 4.47 4.60
C GLY A 63 54.25 5.66 4.23
N LYS A 64 55.45 5.41 3.68
CA LYS A 64 56.40 6.42 3.22
C LYS A 64 57.16 5.94 1.97
N THR A 65 56.46 5.76 0.85
CA THR A 65 56.95 5.92 -0.54
C THR A 65 55.89 5.51 -1.58
N LEU A 66 54.65 5.96 -1.38
CA LEU A 66 53.69 6.05 -2.47
C LEU A 66 53.17 7.48 -2.45
N GLU A 67 53.85 8.36 -3.20
CA GLU A 67 53.27 9.66 -3.53
C GLU A 67 51.94 9.40 -4.24
N GLU A 68 50.91 10.15 -3.81
CA GLU A 68 49.52 10.14 -4.29
C GLU A 68 49.34 10.31 -5.80
N ASN A 69 50.42 10.43 -6.58
CA ASN A 69 50.40 10.57 -8.03
C ASN A 69 50.58 9.25 -8.79
N SER A 70 50.90 8.12 -8.13
CA SER A 70 51.18 6.86 -8.83
C SER A 70 50.04 5.84 -8.84
N ALA A 71 49.04 5.98 -7.96
CA ALA A 71 47.84 5.12 -7.98
C ALA A 71 46.79 5.59 -9.01
N ASN A 72 46.75 6.89 -9.33
CA ASN A 72 45.85 7.46 -10.35
C ASN A 72 46.27 7.17 -11.80
N GLU A 73 47.48 6.66 -12.04
CA GLU A 73 47.95 6.28 -13.37
C GLU A 73 47.81 4.78 -13.68
N LEU A 74 47.68 3.92 -12.66
CA LEU A 74 47.70 2.46 -12.84
C LEU A 74 46.32 1.82 -13.07
N PHE A 75 45.23 2.49 -12.70
CA PHE A 75 43.86 2.04 -12.98
C PHE A 75 42.94 3.23 -13.25
N ARG A 76 43.05 3.83 -14.44
CA ARG A 76 41.98 4.68 -14.98
C ARG A 76 40.81 3.79 -15.39
N LEU A 77 39.98 3.41 -14.43
CA LEU A 77 38.57 3.16 -14.70
C LEU A 77 37.86 4.49 -14.51
N SER A 78 37.76 5.28 -15.58
CA SER A 78 36.73 6.31 -15.66
C SER A 78 35.36 5.63 -15.47
N PRO A 79 34.36 6.34 -14.90
CA PRO A 79 33.04 5.76 -14.61
C PRO A 79 32.22 5.45 -15.87
N PHE A 80 32.66 5.96 -17.02
CA PHE A 80 32.20 5.53 -18.34
C PHE A 80 33.16 4.45 -18.80
N GLY A 81 32.69 3.27 -19.22
CA GLY A 81 33.58 2.29 -19.81
C GLY A 81 34.24 2.89 -21.05
N ASP A 82 35.47 3.39 -20.93
CA ASP A 82 36.24 4.03 -22.00
C ASP A 82 36.62 3.04 -23.12
N GLY A 83 36.16 1.79 -23.08
CA GLY A 83 36.60 0.75 -24.02
C GLY A 83 38.10 0.45 -23.91
N LEU A 84 38.76 0.85 -22.82
CA LEU A 84 40.20 0.69 -22.57
C LEU A 84 40.67 -0.77 -22.53
N GLU A 85 39.75 -1.73 -22.53
CA GLU A 85 40.06 -3.17 -22.68
C GLU A 85 40.82 -3.47 -23.97
N ASN A 86 40.83 -2.56 -24.96
CA ASN A 86 41.56 -2.67 -26.22
C ASN A 86 42.56 -1.51 -26.48
N ALA A 87 42.95 -0.75 -25.46
CA ALA A 87 43.88 0.37 -25.65
C ALA A 87 45.23 -0.12 -26.20
N ARG A 88 45.64 0.40 -27.36
CA ARG A 88 46.88 -0.01 -28.03
C ARG A 88 47.74 1.18 -28.35
N VAL A 89 48.98 1.15 -27.84
CA VAL A 89 50.00 2.17 -28.12
C VAL A 89 51.23 1.50 -28.74
N ILE A 90 51.70 2.01 -29.87
CA ILE A 90 52.93 1.57 -30.54
C ILE A 90 53.84 2.77 -30.74
N GLY A 91 55.12 2.66 -30.39
CA GLY A 91 56.11 3.69 -30.68
C GLY A 91 57.09 3.89 -29.52
N PRO A 92 58.16 4.68 -29.72
CA PRO A 92 58.56 5.30 -30.97
C PRO A 92 59.03 4.28 -32.01
N VAL A 93 58.54 4.39 -33.25
CA VAL A 93 59.10 3.69 -34.40
C VAL A 93 59.73 4.71 -35.33
N PHE A 94 61.02 4.55 -35.63
CA PHE A 94 61.71 5.44 -36.56
C PHE A 94 61.22 5.17 -37.99
N VAL A 95 60.76 6.23 -38.66
CA VAL A 95 60.31 6.20 -40.05
C VAL A 95 61.26 7.10 -40.85
N PRO A 96 62.00 6.56 -41.84
CA PRO A 96 62.86 7.37 -42.68
C PRO A 96 62.04 8.33 -43.54
N ASP A 97 62.65 9.42 -44.01
CA ASP A 97 61.97 10.40 -44.85
C ASP A 97 61.49 9.78 -46.17
N GLY A 98 60.25 10.10 -46.56
CA GLY A 98 59.73 9.79 -47.88
C GLY A 98 60.21 10.79 -48.95
N THR A 99 59.74 10.59 -50.18
CA THR A 99 59.94 11.54 -51.29
C THR A 99 59.39 12.92 -50.92
N GLY A 100 60.29 13.91 -50.72
CA GLY A 100 59.93 15.26 -50.28
C GLY A 100 60.36 15.64 -48.86
N GLY A 101 61.13 14.77 -48.16
CA GLY A 101 61.83 15.12 -46.92
C GLY A 101 60.97 15.08 -45.64
N ASN A 102 59.76 14.52 -45.72
CA ASN A 102 58.83 14.36 -44.62
C ASN A 102 58.14 12.98 -44.69
N VAL A 103 57.57 12.53 -43.58
CA VAL A 103 56.88 11.24 -43.47
C VAL A 103 55.38 11.42 -43.66
N SER A 104 54.78 10.63 -44.55
CA SER A 104 53.32 10.64 -44.77
C SER A 104 52.59 9.73 -43.77
N CYS A 105 51.27 9.93 -43.64
CA CYS A 105 50.43 9.06 -42.80
C CYS A 105 50.45 7.60 -43.28
N THR A 106 50.51 7.38 -44.59
CA THR A 106 50.58 6.04 -45.19
C THR A 106 51.91 5.35 -44.89
N ASP A 107 53.03 6.08 -44.99
CA ASP A 107 54.35 5.53 -44.68
C ASP A 107 54.47 5.16 -43.19
N ALA A 108 53.97 6.05 -42.32
CA ALA A 108 53.93 5.81 -40.89
C ALA A 108 53.04 4.60 -40.55
N ALA A 109 51.82 4.53 -41.11
CA ALA A 109 50.90 3.42 -40.89
C ALA A 109 51.50 2.08 -41.33
N THR A 110 52.11 2.05 -42.53
CA THR A 110 52.79 0.85 -43.05
C THR A 110 53.94 0.41 -42.16
N THR A 111 54.76 1.35 -41.68
CA THR A 111 55.91 1.05 -40.82
C THR A 111 55.47 0.56 -39.43
N LEU A 112 54.37 1.11 -38.92
CA LEU A 112 53.76 0.72 -37.65
C LEU A 112 52.94 -0.59 -37.75
N GLY A 113 52.77 -1.14 -38.96
CA GLY A 113 51.95 -2.33 -39.19
C GLY A 113 50.48 -2.13 -38.86
N VAL A 114 49.96 -0.92 -39.07
CA VAL A 114 48.55 -0.58 -38.86
C VAL A 114 47.87 -0.35 -40.20
N GLU A 115 46.74 -1.02 -40.40
CA GLU A 115 45.94 -0.91 -41.60
C GLU A 115 44.86 0.16 -41.41
N GLY A 116 44.55 0.90 -42.47
CA GLY A 116 43.50 1.91 -42.44
C GLY A 116 43.83 3.14 -43.28
N SER A 117 42.78 3.86 -43.66
CA SER A 117 42.92 5.22 -44.17
C SER A 117 42.88 6.18 -42.98
N PHE A 118 43.70 7.22 -43.00
CA PHE A 118 43.75 8.23 -41.95
C PHE A 118 43.54 9.62 -42.53
N THR A 119 42.78 10.45 -41.82
CA THR A 119 42.72 11.88 -42.12
C THR A 119 44.02 12.53 -41.64
N SER A 120 44.71 13.26 -42.53
CA SER A 120 45.99 13.90 -42.18
C SER A 120 45.83 15.37 -41.85
N PHE A 121 46.50 15.85 -40.81
CA PHE A 121 46.71 17.27 -40.57
C PHE A 121 48.22 17.61 -40.52
N PRO A 122 48.68 18.61 -41.29
CA PRO A 122 47.94 19.42 -42.27
C PRO A 122 47.36 18.61 -43.45
N ALA A 123 46.25 19.09 -44.03
CA ALA A 123 45.58 18.41 -45.13
C ALA A 123 46.36 18.51 -46.46
N GLY A 124 46.41 17.41 -47.22
CA GLY A 124 46.77 17.48 -48.66
C GLY A 124 48.23 17.76 -49.02
N GLY A 125 49.21 17.36 -48.22
CA GLY A 125 50.63 17.49 -48.59
C GLY A 125 51.55 16.47 -47.92
N THR A 126 52.84 16.50 -48.26
CA THR A 126 53.90 15.73 -47.57
C THR A 126 54.45 16.45 -46.33
N GLY A 127 54.22 17.77 -46.16
CA GLY A 127 54.75 18.58 -45.04
C GLY A 127 53.98 18.46 -43.72
N GLY A 128 54.67 18.51 -42.58
CA GLY A 128 54.03 18.59 -41.26
C GLY A 128 53.56 20.00 -40.91
N ASN A 129 52.96 20.18 -39.73
CA ASN A 129 52.73 21.48 -39.13
C ASN A 129 54.06 21.95 -38.52
N ASP A 130 54.71 22.93 -39.16
CA ASP A 130 56.06 23.36 -38.80
C ASP A 130 56.10 24.04 -37.42
N PHE A 131 57.14 23.76 -36.64
CA PHE A 131 57.38 24.32 -35.33
C PHE A 131 58.63 25.22 -35.34
N ASN A 132 58.48 26.48 -34.94
CA ASN A 132 59.57 27.46 -34.98
C ASN A 132 60.42 27.52 -33.68
N GLY A 133 60.24 26.56 -32.78
CA GLY A 133 60.83 26.58 -31.43
C GLY A 133 59.89 27.10 -30.35
N SER A 134 58.75 27.71 -30.72
CA SER A 134 57.76 28.25 -29.77
C SER A 134 56.31 28.00 -30.17
N THR A 135 55.98 28.15 -31.45
CA THR A 135 54.62 28.01 -31.97
C THR A 135 54.58 27.18 -33.24
N PHE A 136 53.43 26.57 -33.49
CA PHE A 136 53.15 25.88 -34.74
C PHE A 136 52.66 26.86 -35.82
N ALA A 137 52.94 26.55 -37.07
CA ALA A 137 52.59 27.39 -38.23
C ALA A 137 51.07 27.46 -38.48
N SER A 138 50.32 26.43 -38.12
CA SER A 138 48.86 26.34 -38.25
C SER A 138 48.21 25.95 -36.92
N ALA A 139 46.98 26.43 -36.70
CA ALA A 139 46.15 25.99 -35.58
C ALA A 139 45.74 24.53 -35.75
N TRP A 140 45.71 23.77 -34.66
CA TRP A 140 45.32 22.37 -34.67
C TRP A 140 43.81 22.19 -34.93
N PRO A 141 43.38 21.06 -35.50
CA PRO A 141 41.96 20.76 -35.68
C PRO A 141 41.20 20.80 -34.35
N ASP A 142 39.90 21.10 -34.43
CA ASP A 142 39.03 21.16 -33.25
C ASP A 142 39.11 19.86 -32.44
N GLY A 143 39.15 20.04 -31.12
CA GLY A 143 39.32 18.97 -30.14
C GLY A 143 40.76 18.54 -29.85
N PHE A 144 41.74 18.84 -30.73
CA PHE A 144 43.15 18.54 -30.44
C PHE A 144 43.83 19.66 -29.65
N THR A 145 44.40 19.29 -28.51
CA THR A 145 45.31 20.14 -27.73
C THR A 145 46.72 19.56 -27.80
N ILE A 146 47.68 20.32 -28.31
CA ILE A 146 49.09 19.93 -28.44
C ILE A 146 49.95 20.85 -27.59
N THR A 147 50.78 20.26 -26.74
CA THR A 147 51.75 20.99 -25.89
C THR A 147 53.16 20.53 -26.24
N VAL A 148 54.08 21.48 -26.40
CA VAL A 148 55.51 21.19 -26.62
C VAL A 148 56.30 21.60 -25.38
N ARG A 149 57.06 20.66 -24.81
CA ARG A 149 57.97 20.90 -23.68
C ARG A 149 59.41 20.88 -24.16
N GLU A 150 60.20 21.85 -23.70
CA GLU A 150 61.64 21.98 -24.00
C GLU A 150 61.97 22.03 -25.50
N GLY A 151 60.99 22.34 -26.36
CA GLY A 151 61.13 22.30 -27.82
C GLY A 151 61.35 20.90 -28.41
N LYS A 152 61.18 19.83 -27.61
CA LYS A 152 61.58 18.45 -27.96
C LYS A 152 60.52 17.40 -27.70
N TYR A 153 59.76 17.56 -26.61
CA TYR A 153 58.71 16.63 -26.22
C TYR A 153 57.35 17.17 -26.61
N VAL A 154 56.48 16.29 -27.07
CA VAL A 154 55.12 16.59 -27.50
C VAL A 154 54.17 15.80 -26.63
N ASP A 155 53.20 16.51 -26.06
CA ASP A 155 52.01 15.92 -25.45
C ASP A 155 50.80 16.28 -26.29
N TRP A 156 49.83 15.37 -26.31
CA TRP A 156 48.59 15.59 -27.03
C TRP A 156 47.40 15.12 -26.19
N LYS A 157 46.26 15.77 -26.42
CA LYS A 157 44.96 15.41 -25.88
C LYS A 157 43.89 15.65 -26.95
N PHE A 158 42.88 14.79 -27.00
CA PHE A 158 41.71 14.95 -27.85
C PHE A 158 40.43 14.93 -27.01
N GLU A 159 39.62 15.98 -27.12
CA GLU A 159 38.30 16.08 -26.47
C GLU A 159 37.29 16.70 -27.44
N SER A 160 36.13 16.05 -27.62
CA SER A 160 35.07 16.56 -28.51
C SER A 160 33.69 16.14 -28.01
N ASP A 161 32.73 17.06 -28.15
CA ASP A 161 31.33 16.81 -27.84
C ASP A 161 30.63 15.98 -28.93
N GLU A 162 31.12 16.01 -30.18
CA GLU A 162 30.46 15.36 -31.32
C GLU A 162 31.17 14.06 -31.77
N PHE A 163 32.48 13.94 -31.54
CA PHE A 163 33.27 12.84 -32.11
C PHE A 163 34.10 12.10 -31.07
N CYS A 164 34.31 10.81 -31.30
CA CYS A 164 35.32 10.01 -30.61
C CYS A 164 36.55 9.82 -31.49
N LEU A 165 37.74 9.86 -30.88
CA LEU A 165 38.98 9.49 -31.54
C LEU A 165 39.10 7.96 -31.53
N THR A 166 39.03 7.34 -32.71
CA THR A 166 39.19 5.88 -32.82
C THR A 166 40.66 5.51 -32.91
N ASN A 167 41.40 6.19 -33.78
CA ASN A 167 42.81 5.92 -34.07
C ASN A 167 43.58 7.22 -34.29
N LEU A 168 44.83 7.27 -33.82
CA LEU A 168 45.74 8.40 -34.02
C LEU A 168 47.16 7.91 -34.28
N ILE A 169 47.80 8.46 -35.30
CA ILE A 169 49.24 8.40 -35.50
C ILE A 169 49.81 9.80 -35.29
N VAL A 170 50.81 9.93 -34.44
CA VAL A 170 51.58 11.16 -34.26
C VAL A 170 52.99 10.97 -34.80
N ILE A 171 53.37 11.82 -35.76
CA ILE A 171 54.66 11.80 -36.44
C ILE A 171 55.45 13.01 -35.97
N VAL A 172 56.47 12.75 -35.14
CA VAL A 172 57.31 13.76 -34.49
C VAL A 172 58.65 13.86 -35.22
N LYS A 173 58.89 14.98 -35.90
CA LYS A 173 60.10 15.18 -36.72
C LYS A 173 61.07 16.16 -36.06
N GLY A 174 62.36 15.85 -36.10
CA GLY A 174 63.44 16.75 -35.67
C GLY A 174 64.74 16.66 -36.48
N GLY A 175 64.73 15.97 -37.63
CA GLY A 175 65.92 15.70 -38.43
C GLY A 175 65.58 14.87 -39.67
N PRO A 176 66.54 14.17 -40.30
CA PRO A 176 66.22 13.21 -41.36
C PRO A 176 65.40 12.05 -40.76
N GLY A 177 64.17 11.88 -41.23
CA GLY A 177 63.18 10.96 -40.67
C GLY A 177 62.39 11.52 -39.48
N ALA A 178 61.48 10.70 -38.95
CA ALA A 178 60.60 11.04 -37.83
C ALA A 178 60.36 9.82 -36.93
N ASN A 179 59.97 10.06 -35.67
CA ASN A 179 59.40 9.00 -34.84
C ASN A 179 57.88 9.01 -35.01
N ALA A 180 57.31 7.85 -35.34
CA ALA A 180 55.87 7.66 -35.40
C ALA A 180 55.38 6.90 -34.15
N TYR A 181 54.22 7.32 -33.67
CA TYR A 181 53.50 6.74 -32.54
C TYR A 181 52.07 6.46 -32.95
N TYR A 182 51.54 5.27 -32.70
CA TYR A 182 50.14 4.91 -32.92
C TYR A 182 49.41 4.78 -31.58
N PHE A 183 48.18 5.26 -31.55
CA PHE A 183 47.29 5.25 -30.40
C PHE A 183 45.90 4.81 -30.85
N GLU A 184 45.30 3.87 -30.13
CA GLU A 184 43.95 3.35 -30.33
C GLU A 184 43.30 3.18 -28.96
N GLY A 185 42.05 3.61 -28.83
CA GLY A 185 41.31 3.56 -27.57
C GLY A 185 41.83 4.49 -26.46
N VAL A 186 42.67 5.48 -26.78
CA VAL A 186 43.16 6.49 -25.82
C VAL A 186 42.95 7.91 -26.34
N THR A 187 42.73 8.85 -25.44
CA THR A 187 42.42 10.27 -25.75
C THR A 187 43.55 11.22 -25.39
N SER A 188 44.68 10.72 -24.89
CA SER A 188 45.86 11.53 -24.58
C SER A 188 47.15 10.71 -24.65
N GLY A 189 48.26 11.38 -24.89
CA GLY A 189 49.60 10.79 -24.81
C GLY A 189 50.65 11.85 -24.47
N THR A 190 51.69 11.43 -23.76
CA THR A 190 52.76 12.32 -23.28
C THR A 190 54.14 11.80 -23.66
N ASP A 191 55.13 12.70 -23.64
CA ASP A 191 56.56 12.35 -23.83
C ASP A 191 56.90 11.79 -25.21
N LEU A 192 56.11 12.14 -26.24
CA LEU A 192 56.46 11.84 -27.62
C LEU A 192 57.64 12.72 -28.01
N ARG A 193 58.65 12.18 -28.72
CA ARG A 193 59.89 12.91 -28.99
C ARG A 193 60.40 12.66 -30.40
N SER A 194 61.13 13.65 -30.92
CA SER A 194 61.88 13.53 -32.17
C SER A 194 62.94 12.41 -32.12
N PRO A 195 63.39 11.90 -33.27
CA PRO A 195 64.56 11.02 -33.34
C PRO A 195 65.81 11.67 -32.74
N ASN A 196 66.78 10.84 -32.35
CA ASN A 196 68.08 11.35 -31.91
C ASN A 196 68.85 11.92 -33.11
N ASN A 197 69.53 13.03 -32.90
CA ASN A 197 70.48 13.59 -33.86
C ASN A 197 71.73 12.66 -33.97
N PRO A 198 72.62 12.89 -34.97
CA PRO A 198 73.86 12.11 -35.09
C PRO A 198 74.77 12.14 -33.85
N GLY A 199 74.59 13.12 -32.95
CA GLY A 199 75.28 13.22 -31.67
C GLY A 199 74.63 12.45 -30.52
N GLY A 200 73.57 11.66 -30.78
CA GLY A 200 72.89 10.83 -29.79
C GLY A 200 71.92 11.56 -28.86
N GLN A 201 71.71 12.87 -29.04
CA GLN A 201 70.76 13.67 -28.27
C GLN A 201 69.42 13.78 -29.00
N ILE A 202 68.32 13.94 -28.26
CA ILE A 202 67.00 14.20 -28.86
C ILE A 202 67.07 15.48 -29.68
N ALA A 203 66.71 15.38 -30.96
CA ALA A 203 66.71 16.52 -31.87
C ALA A 203 65.55 17.48 -31.55
N ASP A 204 65.74 18.76 -31.83
CA ASP A 204 64.69 19.77 -31.66
C ASP A 204 63.52 19.47 -32.61
N LEU A 205 62.29 19.69 -32.15
CA LEU A 205 61.09 19.51 -32.96
C LEU A 205 61.11 20.48 -34.14
N SER A 206 61.05 19.94 -35.36
CA SER A 206 61.00 20.73 -36.60
C SER A 206 59.58 20.82 -37.13
N ASN A 207 58.83 19.71 -37.13
CA ASN A 207 57.41 19.71 -37.48
C ASN A 207 56.69 18.52 -36.83
N LEU A 208 55.37 18.63 -36.75
CA LEU A 208 54.49 17.61 -36.20
C LEU A 208 53.37 17.32 -37.19
N ARG A 209 53.08 16.06 -37.43
CA ARG A 209 51.93 15.63 -38.22
C ARG A 209 51.08 14.67 -37.41
N ILE A 210 49.77 14.86 -37.47
CA ILE A 210 48.81 13.92 -36.89
C ILE A 210 47.98 13.28 -38.00
N CYS A 211 47.70 11.99 -37.85
CA CYS A 211 46.87 11.21 -38.76
C CYS A 211 45.80 10.53 -37.92
N TYR A 212 44.54 10.86 -38.10
CA TYR A 212 43.49 10.46 -37.16
C TYR A 212 42.22 10.00 -37.86
N ASN A 213 41.44 9.20 -37.14
CA ASN A 213 40.09 8.79 -37.54
C ASN A 213 39.12 9.16 -36.43
N LEU A 214 38.02 9.80 -36.82
CA LEU A 214 36.95 10.18 -35.93
C LEU A 214 35.70 9.38 -36.25
N GLU A 215 35.00 8.95 -35.21
CA GLU A 215 33.67 8.37 -35.29
C GLU A 215 32.68 9.36 -34.66
N LYS A 216 31.54 9.58 -35.33
CA LYS A 216 30.50 10.47 -34.80
C LYS A 216 29.79 9.76 -33.65
N LYS A 217 29.67 10.44 -32.51
CA LYS A 217 28.89 9.95 -31.37
C LYS A 217 27.42 9.78 -31.78
N PRO A 218 26.74 8.70 -31.37
CA PRO A 218 25.31 8.61 -31.54
C PRO A 218 24.60 9.58 -30.60
N ASP A 219 23.40 9.99 -30.98
CA ASP A 219 22.53 10.78 -30.11
C ASP A 219 22.23 10.00 -28.81
N ALA A 220 22.11 10.73 -27.70
CA ALA A 220 21.79 10.13 -26.40
C ALA A 220 20.46 9.34 -26.46
N PRO A 221 20.34 8.23 -25.70
CA PRO A 221 19.11 7.46 -25.68
C PRO A 221 17.95 8.26 -25.10
N ILE A 222 16.77 8.05 -25.68
CA ILE A 222 15.50 8.50 -25.12
C ILE A 222 14.99 7.37 -24.23
N VAL A 223 14.79 7.70 -22.96
CA VAL A 223 14.37 6.74 -21.94
C VAL A 223 12.97 7.07 -21.43
N GLU A 224 12.22 6.04 -21.09
CA GLU A 224 10.87 6.13 -20.57
C GLU A 224 10.76 5.38 -19.24
N GLY A 225 10.10 6.02 -18.29
CA GLY A 225 9.78 5.46 -16.98
C GLY A 225 8.36 4.89 -16.94
N ALA A 226 7.96 4.43 -15.76
CA ALA A 226 6.64 3.91 -15.51
C ALA A 226 6.25 4.21 -14.05
N GLU A 227 4.95 4.38 -13.81
CA GLU A 227 4.42 4.49 -12.47
C GLU A 227 3.17 3.65 -12.31
N ASP A 228 2.99 3.09 -11.11
CA ASP A 228 1.81 2.32 -10.77
C ASP A 228 1.60 2.27 -9.25
N CYS A 229 0.42 1.84 -8.83
CA CYS A 229 0.11 1.54 -7.44
C CYS A 229 0.72 0.20 -7.02
N PHE A 230 1.13 0.07 -5.77
CA PHE A 230 1.71 -1.19 -5.29
C PHE A 230 0.73 -2.36 -5.41
N GLU A 231 1.17 -3.41 -6.11
CA GLU A 231 0.54 -4.72 -6.16
C GLU A 231 1.55 -5.83 -5.83
N GLU A 232 1.08 -6.95 -5.28
CA GLU A 232 1.97 -8.07 -4.95
C GLU A 232 2.58 -8.67 -6.23
N GLY A 233 3.91 -8.62 -6.34
CA GLY A 233 4.65 -9.12 -7.50
C GLY A 233 4.81 -8.11 -8.63
N LEU A 234 4.36 -6.86 -8.47
CA LEU A 234 4.61 -5.80 -9.44
C LEU A 234 6.11 -5.54 -9.61
N VAL A 235 6.56 -5.46 -10.86
CA VAL A 235 7.92 -5.05 -11.23
C VAL A 235 7.84 -4.06 -12.38
N LEU A 236 8.17 -2.80 -12.10
CA LEU A 236 8.34 -1.77 -13.12
C LEU A 236 9.74 -1.87 -13.72
N ARG A 237 9.86 -1.53 -15.01
CA ARG A 237 11.12 -1.57 -15.77
C ARG A 237 11.26 -0.29 -16.58
N ALA A 238 12.46 0.27 -16.60
CA ALA A 238 12.75 1.39 -17.49
C ALA A 238 13.00 0.87 -18.90
N THR A 239 12.62 1.65 -19.90
CA THR A 239 12.82 1.31 -21.32
C THR A 239 13.57 2.41 -22.04
N SER A 240 14.28 2.04 -23.11
CA SER A 240 14.94 2.98 -24.01
C SER A 240 14.44 2.76 -25.44
N ASN A 241 14.66 3.74 -26.30
CA ASN A 241 14.59 3.52 -27.74
C ASN A 241 15.62 2.47 -28.21
N ASP A 242 15.40 1.96 -29.42
CA ASP A 242 16.30 0.98 -30.04
C ASP A 242 17.72 1.56 -30.18
N ALA A 243 18.71 0.76 -29.78
CA ALA A 243 20.10 1.13 -29.95
C ALA A 243 20.49 1.15 -31.44
N PRO A 244 21.34 2.10 -31.86
CA PRO A 244 21.93 2.07 -33.19
C PRO A 244 22.69 0.76 -33.44
N ALA A 245 22.85 0.36 -34.70
CA ALA A 245 23.54 -0.88 -35.04
C ALA A 245 24.96 -0.92 -34.48
N GLY A 246 25.31 -1.99 -33.76
CA GLY A 246 26.62 -2.15 -33.10
C GLY A 246 26.69 -1.59 -31.68
N TYR A 247 25.67 -0.86 -31.23
CA TYR A 247 25.61 -0.32 -29.87
C TYR A 247 24.81 -1.20 -28.92
N THR A 248 25.19 -1.16 -27.64
CA THR A 248 24.38 -1.70 -26.55
C THR A 248 23.95 -0.59 -25.62
N VAL A 249 22.77 -0.73 -25.02
CA VAL A 249 22.30 0.19 -23.97
C VAL A 249 22.99 -0.17 -22.68
N GLN A 250 23.56 0.79 -21.97
CA GLN A 250 24.03 0.64 -20.60
C GLN A 250 23.24 1.58 -19.69
N TRP A 251 22.68 1.04 -18.62
CA TRP A 251 21.90 1.78 -17.63
C TRP A 251 22.75 2.22 -16.43
N TYR A 252 22.35 3.33 -15.83
CA TYR A 252 23.03 4.00 -14.72
C TYR A 252 22.02 4.55 -13.69
N THR A 253 22.46 4.65 -12.43
CA THR A 253 21.81 5.42 -11.35
C THR A 253 22.76 6.50 -10.85
N LYS A 254 22.27 7.49 -10.10
CA LYS A 254 23.14 8.46 -9.41
C LYS A 254 23.41 8.05 -7.98
N ASN A 255 24.65 8.18 -7.52
CA ASN A 255 25.00 8.06 -6.10
C ASN A 255 24.62 9.35 -5.33
N ASP A 256 24.82 9.37 -4.01
CA ASP A 256 24.52 10.53 -3.16
C ASP A 256 25.34 11.79 -3.50
N GLN A 257 26.45 11.62 -4.25
CA GLN A 257 27.32 12.70 -4.73
C GLN A 257 26.93 13.17 -6.14
N GLY A 258 25.91 12.55 -6.75
CA GLY A 258 25.41 12.86 -8.09
C GLY A 258 26.17 12.19 -9.25
N GLU A 259 27.09 11.27 -8.96
CA GLU A 259 27.87 10.55 -9.98
C GLU A 259 27.09 9.36 -10.52
N PHE A 260 27.27 9.08 -11.82
CA PHE A 260 26.63 7.95 -12.47
C PHE A 260 27.33 6.64 -12.14
N VAL A 261 26.56 5.67 -11.65
CA VAL A 261 26.99 4.32 -11.30
C VAL A 261 26.25 3.33 -12.19
N PRO A 262 26.95 2.40 -12.87
CA PRO A 262 26.31 1.45 -13.76
C PRO A 262 25.38 0.49 -13.01
N VAL A 263 24.22 0.20 -13.60
CA VAL A 263 23.25 -0.76 -13.07
C VAL A 263 23.78 -2.19 -13.27
N PRO A 264 23.95 -2.98 -12.20
CA PRO A 264 24.42 -4.36 -12.30
C PRO A 264 23.50 -5.22 -13.17
N GLY A 265 24.08 -6.00 -14.08
CA GLY A 265 23.33 -6.87 -14.98
C GLY A 265 22.48 -6.14 -16.03
N ASN A 266 22.53 -4.80 -16.06
CA ASN A 266 21.82 -3.96 -17.02
C ASN A 266 20.29 -4.14 -17.01
N ASP A 267 19.73 -4.44 -15.83
CA ASP A 267 18.28 -4.66 -15.60
C ASP A 267 17.69 -3.53 -14.73
N PRO A 268 17.31 -2.36 -15.29
CA PRO A 268 16.73 -1.26 -14.54
C PRO A 268 15.30 -1.59 -14.13
N LYS A 269 15.09 -1.90 -12.84
CA LYS A 269 13.78 -2.26 -12.31
C LYS A 269 13.47 -1.64 -10.96
N LEU A 270 12.20 -1.60 -10.63
CA LEU A 270 11.70 -1.26 -9.30
C LEU A 270 10.63 -2.29 -8.91
N ASP A 271 10.83 -2.97 -7.79
CA ASP A 271 9.95 -4.03 -7.26
C ASP A 271 9.46 -3.74 -5.83
N LYS A 272 9.68 -2.51 -5.36
CA LYS A 272 9.30 -2.03 -4.03
C LYS A 272 8.76 -0.62 -4.12
N VAL A 273 7.91 -0.27 -3.16
CA VAL A 273 7.39 1.10 -2.99
C VAL A 273 8.54 2.09 -2.91
N GLY A 274 8.41 3.17 -3.67
CA GLY A 274 9.40 4.24 -3.74
C GLY A 274 9.54 4.77 -5.16
N THR A 275 10.56 5.61 -5.34
CA THR A 275 10.90 6.23 -6.61
C THR A 275 12.39 6.07 -6.87
N ILE A 276 12.76 5.76 -8.10
CA ILE A 276 14.15 5.70 -8.55
C ILE A 276 14.29 6.25 -9.97
N ASP A 277 15.37 6.97 -10.21
CA ASP A 277 15.71 7.51 -11.52
C ASP A 277 16.80 6.66 -12.17
N TYR A 278 16.53 6.21 -13.40
CA TYR A 278 17.49 5.52 -14.25
C TYR A 278 17.87 6.39 -15.44
N TYR A 279 19.14 6.32 -15.83
CA TYR A 279 19.69 7.01 -16.99
C TYR A 279 20.35 5.98 -17.91
N ALA A 280 20.45 6.26 -19.20
CA ALA A 280 21.08 5.34 -20.14
C ALA A 280 22.10 6.05 -21.04
N ALA A 281 23.05 5.28 -21.57
CA ALA A 281 23.91 5.67 -22.69
C ALA A 281 24.04 4.50 -23.67
N PHE A 282 24.28 4.80 -24.95
CA PHE A 282 24.70 3.79 -25.92
C PHE A 282 26.21 3.62 -25.86
N VAL A 283 26.69 2.38 -25.72
CA VAL A 283 28.11 2.08 -25.56
C VAL A 283 28.60 1.10 -26.64
N ASN A 284 29.73 1.45 -27.26
CA ASN A 284 30.49 0.62 -28.23
C ASN A 284 31.93 1.16 -28.44
N GLY A 285 32.58 1.68 -27.40
CA GLY A 285 33.89 2.35 -27.50
C GLY A 285 33.83 3.80 -27.97
N CYS A 286 32.83 4.18 -28.77
CA CYS A 286 32.43 5.59 -28.97
C CYS A 286 31.06 5.85 -28.36
N SER A 287 31.01 6.03 -27.04
CA SER A 287 29.76 6.15 -26.28
C SER A 287 28.99 7.44 -26.58
N SER A 288 27.65 7.37 -26.58
CA SER A 288 26.80 8.57 -26.56
C SER A 288 26.99 9.35 -25.26
N ASP A 289 26.45 10.56 -25.22
CA ASP A 289 26.14 11.21 -23.96
C ASP A 289 25.05 10.43 -23.21
N ILE A 290 24.97 10.64 -21.89
CA ILE A 290 23.89 10.10 -21.06
C ILE A 290 22.56 10.78 -21.42
N SER A 291 21.45 10.04 -21.32
CA SER A 291 20.09 10.56 -21.50
C SER A 291 19.87 11.85 -20.71
N GLU A 292 19.40 12.90 -21.40
CA GLU A 292 19.16 14.22 -20.80
C GLU A 292 18.13 14.16 -19.65
N LYS A 293 17.11 13.32 -19.82
CA LYS A 293 16.07 13.06 -18.83
C LYS A 293 16.20 11.64 -18.27
N PRO A 294 15.86 11.42 -16.98
CA PRO A 294 15.78 10.08 -16.42
C PRO A 294 14.50 9.36 -16.86
N ALA A 295 14.58 8.03 -16.89
CA ALA A 295 13.42 7.16 -16.74
C ALA A 295 13.14 6.99 -15.25
N THR A 296 12.14 7.73 -14.76
CA THR A 296 11.69 7.65 -13.37
C THR A 296 10.72 6.48 -13.21
N LEU A 297 11.06 5.53 -12.36
CA LEU A 297 10.15 4.47 -11.94
C LEU A 297 9.57 4.81 -10.57
N THR A 298 8.24 4.76 -10.44
CA THR A 298 7.57 5.01 -9.16
C THR A 298 6.54 3.94 -8.84
N ILE A 299 6.68 3.28 -7.68
CA ILE A 299 5.63 2.44 -7.10
C ILE A 299 5.03 3.18 -5.91
N TRP A 300 3.79 3.63 -6.06
CA TRP A 300 3.08 4.37 -5.03
C TRP A 300 2.59 3.45 -3.90
N ALA A 301 2.77 3.88 -2.66
CA ALA A 301 2.21 3.17 -1.51
C ALA A 301 0.68 3.20 -1.56
N LEU A 302 0.03 2.08 -1.23
CA LEU A 302 -1.42 2.07 -1.07
C LEU A 302 -1.83 2.87 0.18
N PRO A 303 -2.93 3.62 0.14
CA PRO A 303 -3.48 4.23 1.35
C PRO A 303 -3.91 3.14 2.34
N ALA A 304 -3.81 3.44 3.64
CA ALA A 304 -4.35 2.56 4.66
C ALA A 304 -5.87 2.40 4.47
N ALA A 305 -6.38 1.20 4.73
CA ALA A 305 -7.83 0.96 4.74
C ALA A 305 -8.53 1.91 5.74
N PRO A 306 -9.74 2.41 5.44
CA PRO A 306 -10.49 3.25 6.36
C PRO A 306 -10.67 2.54 7.71
N LYS A 307 -10.72 3.28 8.81
CA LYS A 307 -11.02 2.71 10.13
C LYS A 307 -12.52 2.80 10.40
N SER A 308 -13.16 1.69 10.74
CA SER A 308 -14.57 1.68 11.12
C SER A 308 -14.80 2.51 12.39
N LYS A 309 -15.88 3.29 12.42
CA LYS A 309 -16.36 3.96 13.65
C LYS A 309 -17.24 3.05 14.51
N GLY A 310 -17.38 1.78 14.14
CA GLY A 310 -18.21 0.79 14.82
C GLY A 310 -19.44 0.41 14.01
N ASP A 311 -19.91 -0.81 14.23
CA ASP A 311 -21.21 -1.25 13.76
C ASP A 311 -22.32 -0.54 14.55
N GLN A 312 -23.47 -0.34 13.92
CA GLN A 312 -24.62 0.36 14.52
C GLN A 312 -25.79 -0.60 14.65
N GLU A 313 -26.43 -0.60 15.81
CA GLU A 313 -27.64 -1.37 16.08
C GLU A 313 -28.58 -0.52 16.93
N GLU A 314 -29.79 -0.27 16.41
CA GLU A 314 -30.79 0.58 17.04
C GLU A 314 -32.20 0.03 16.82
N GLU A 315 -33.16 0.51 17.61
CA GLU A 315 -34.59 0.20 17.45
C GLU A 315 -35.27 1.22 16.51
N ALA A 316 -36.17 0.72 15.66
CA ALA A 316 -36.85 1.52 14.64
C ALA A 316 -37.82 2.58 15.21
N CYS A 317 -38.14 2.54 16.51
CA CYS A 317 -38.94 3.55 17.20
C CYS A 317 -38.15 4.84 17.43
N ASP A 318 -36.85 4.75 17.68
CA ASP A 318 -35.98 5.90 17.95
C ASP A 318 -35.22 6.33 16.69
N PHE A 319 -34.88 5.38 15.82
CA PHE A 319 -34.10 5.62 14.61
C PHE A 319 -34.74 4.98 13.38
N LYS A 320 -35.24 5.80 12.46
CA LYS A 320 -35.74 5.31 11.16
C LYS A 320 -34.64 5.09 10.12
N LYS A 321 -33.43 5.62 10.35
CA LYS A 321 -32.30 5.54 9.43
C LYS A 321 -30.96 5.48 10.17
N LEU A 322 -30.12 4.53 9.78
CA LEU A 322 -28.70 4.45 10.17
C LEU A 322 -27.80 4.74 8.97
N THR A 323 -26.64 5.34 9.20
CA THR A 323 -25.66 5.61 8.13
C THR A 323 -24.28 5.16 8.57
N ALA A 324 -23.65 4.32 7.75
CA ALA A 324 -22.30 3.82 8.01
C ALA A 324 -21.29 4.96 7.96
N SER A 325 -20.28 4.88 8.82
CA SER A 325 -19.24 5.90 8.89
C SER A 325 -17.88 5.29 9.20
N VAL A 326 -16.85 5.89 8.61
CA VAL A 326 -15.44 5.52 8.80
C VAL A 326 -14.62 6.77 9.10
N GLU A 327 -13.42 6.56 9.61
CA GLU A 327 -12.33 7.53 9.72
C GLU A 327 -11.26 7.18 8.68
N VAL A 328 -10.65 8.18 8.04
CA VAL A 328 -9.65 7.95 7.00
C VAL A 328 -8.51 8.96 7.11
N ALA A 329 -7.32 8.58 6.64
CA ALA A 329 -6.15 9.44 6.65
C ALA A 329 -6.36 10.69 5.76
N PRO A 330 -5.74 11.84 6.10
CA PRO A 330 -5.72 13.02 5.23
C PRO A 330 -5.20 12.67 3.82
N GLY A 331 -5.70 13.36 2.80
CA GLY A 331 -5.31 13.10 1.40
C GLY A 331 -5.98 11.87 0.78
N THR A 332 -7.06 11.37 1.38
CA THR A 332 -7.86 10.28 0.82
C THR A 332 -9.35 10.62 0.76
N LYS A 333 -10.03 10.09 -0.24
CA LYS A 333 -11.49 10.09 -0.38
C LYS A 333 -12.04 8.68 -0.11
N ILE A 334 -13.30 8.59 0.30
CA ILE A 334 -13.97 7.31 0.57
C ILE A 334 -14.95 6.97 -0.55
N VAL A 335 -14.88 5.74 -1.03
CA VAL A 335 -15.89 5.14 -1.92
C VAL A 335 -16.49 3.94 -1.20
N TRP A 336 -17.83 3.86 -1.17
CA TRP A 336 -18.55 2.76 -0.51
C TRP A 336 -19.07 1.75 -1.51
N TYR A 337 -19.11 0.48 -1.09
CA TYR A 337 -19.57 -0.64 -1.90
C TYR A 337 -20.50 -1.57 -1.13
N ASP A 338 -21.29 -2.35 -1.88
CA ASP A 338 -22.18 -3.40 -1.37
C ASP A 338 -21.49 -4.77 -1.14
N ALA A 339 -20.20 -4.90 -1.48
CA ALA A 339 -19.42 -6.13 -1.34
C ALA A 339 -17.96 -5.88 -0.91
N PRO A 340 -17.31 -6.87 -0.25
CA PRO A 340 -15.92 -6.75 0.19
C PRO A 340 -14.90 -6.71 -0.96
N THR A 341 -15.25 -7.29 -2.11
CA THR A 341 -14.50 -7.23 -3.38
C THR A 341 -15.50 -7.13 -4.53
N GLY A 342 -15.18 -6.35 -5.58
CA GLY A 342 -16.14 -6.06 -6.66
C GLY A 342 -17.34 -5.24 -6.18
N GLY A 343 -18.56 -5.62 -6.59
CA GLY A 343 -19.80 -4.96 -6.15
C GLY A 343 -20.11 -3.62 -6.83
N ASN A 344 -21.22 -3.01 -6.45
CA ASN A 344 -21.66 -1.70 -6.95
C ASN A 344 -21.26 -0.59 -5.98
N VAL A 345 -20.96 0.59 -6.53
CA VAL A 345 -20.75 1.81 -5.74
C VAL A 345 -22.07 2.21 -5.07
N VAL A 346 -21.99 2.53 -3.79
CA VAL A 346 -23.10 2.99 -2.96
C VAL A 346 -22.89 4.46 -2.61
N GLU A 347 -23.66 5.36 -3.22
CA GLU A 347 -23.54 6.81 -2.94
C GLU A 347 -23.96 7.16 -1.50
N ASN A 348 -24.95 6.44 -0.97
CA ASN A 348 -25.52 6.68 0.36
C ASN A 348 -25.50 5.37 1.18
N PRO A 349 -24.45 5.13 1.99
CA PRO A 349 -24.29 3.88 2.74
C PRO A 349 -25.18 3.87 3.99
N SER A 350 -26.50 3.83 3.78
CA SER A 350 -27.49 3.94 4.84
C SER A 350 -28.54 2.83 4.78
N LEU A 351 -29.01 2.41 5.95
CA LEU A 351 -30.15 1.52 6.14
C LEU A 351 -31.34 2.34 6.59
N VAL A 352 -32.48 2.21 5.89
CA VAL A 352 -33.77 2.77 6.30
C VAL A 352 -34.70 1.62 6.63
N TYR A 353 -35.40 1.68 7.76
CA TYR A 353 -36.31 0.61 8.16
C TYR A 353 -37.53 0.54 7.24
N ASP A 354 -37.77 -0.63 6.65
CA ASP A 354 -38.91 -0.91 5.77
C ASP A 354 -40.01 -1.65 6.55
N GLU A 355 -41.03 -0.91 6.99
CA GLU A 355 -42.09 -1.46 7.84
C GLU A 355 -42.87 -2.60 7.17
N ALA A 356 -42.98 -2.59 5.84
CA ALA A 356 -43.66 -3.65 5.09
C ALA A 356 -42.92 -4.99 5.14
N LYS A 357 -41.60 -5.00 5.36
CA LYS A 357 -40.82 -6.23 5.54
C LYS A 357 -40.92 -6.78 6.97
N GLY A 358 -41.08 -5.90 7.95
CA GLY A 358 -41.01 -6.24 9.36
C GLY A 358 -39.69 -6.88 9.78
N GLY A 359 -39.61 -7.29 11.05
CA GLY A 359 -38.45 -8.01 11.61
C GLY A 359 -37.15 -7.19 11.63
N THR A 360 -36.05 -7.83 12.06
CA THR A 360 -34.73 -7.20 12.08
C THR A 360 -34.17 -7.08 10.67
N GLN A 361 -33.76 -5.86 10.30
CA GLN A 361 -33.17 -5.55 8.99
C GLN A 361 -31.68 -5.28 9.14
N THR A 362 -30.86 -5.87 8.26
CA THR A 362 -29.40 -5.72 8.30
C THR A 362 -28.81 -5.45 6.93
N VAL A 363 -27.76 -4.64 6.88
CA VAL A 363 -26.93 -4.42 5.69
C VAL A 363 -25.48 -4.20 6.12
N THR A 364 -24.53 -4.60 5.29
CA THR A 364 -23.10 -4.33 5.49
C THR A 364 -22.58 -3.52 4.31
N PHE A 365 -21.97 -2.37 4.60
CA PHE A 365 -21.30 -1.53 3.61
C PHE A 365 -19.79 -1.65 3.76
N TYR A 366 -19.08 -1.52 2.64
CA TYR A 366 -17.63 -1.68 2.58
C TYR A 366 -16.97 -0.39 2.08
N ALA A 367 -16.19 0.26 2.93
CA ALA A 367 -15.49 1.51 2.60
C ALA A 367 -14.09 1.23 2.02
N GLU A 368 -13.78 1.85 0.89
CA GLU A 368 -12.47 1.86 0.23
C GLU A 368 -11.86 3.25 0.32
N ALA A 369 -10.59 3.34 0.72
CA ALA A 369 -9.85 4.60 0.67
C ALA A 369 -9.22 4.75 -0.71
N VAL A 370 -9.31 5.94 -1.30
CA VAL A 370 -8.66 6.30 -2.56
C VAL A 370 -7.77 7.51 -2.31
N ASN A 371 -6.49 7.41 -2.62
CA ASN A 371 -5.56 8.54 -2.52
C ASN A 371 -5.94 9.61 -3.55
N THR A 372 -5.99 10.89 -3.15
CA THR A 372 -6.44 11.97 -4.04
C THR A 372 -5.40 12.47 -5.03
N GLU A 373 -4.12 12.12 -4.83
CA GLU A 373 -3.01 12.50 -5.72
C GLU A 373 -2.66 11.36 -6.66
N THR A 374 -2.55 10.13 -6.14
CA THR A 374 -2.10 8.96 -6.92
C THR A 374 -3.25 8.10 -7.45
N GLU A 375 -4.48 8.34 -7.00
CA GLU A 375 -5.67 7.51 -7.26
C GLU A 375 -5.52 6.02 -6.83
N CYS A 376 -4.47 5.67 -6.10
CA CYS A 376 -4.30 4.33 -5.54
C CYS A 376 -5.36 4.02 -4.49
N VAL A 377 -5.85 2.78 -4.51
CA VAL A 377 -6.89 2.30 -3.59
C VAL A 377 -6.33 1.46 -2.46
N SER A 378 -7.00 1.43 -1.32
CA SER A 378 -6.61 0.59 -0.19
C SER A 378 -6.67 -0.90 -0.54
N ALA A 379 -5.69 -1.68 -0.06
CA ALA A 379 -5.61 -3.13 -0.33
C ALA A 379 -6.85 -3.93 0.11
N THR A 380 -7.57 -3.44 1.14
CA THR A 380 -8.78 -4.07 1.67
C THR A 380 -9.83 -3.01 1.95
N ARG A 381 -11.11 -3.36 1.78
CA ARG A 381 -12.22 -2.53 2.23
C ARG A 381 -12.58 -2.79 3.68
N THR A 382 -13.07 -1.76 4.35
CA THR A 382 -13.51 -1.83 5.75
C THR A 382 -15.01 -2.00 5.84
N ALA A 383 -15.45 -3.08 6.48
CA ALA A 383 -16.86 -3.36 6.69
C ALA A 383 -17.47 -2.51 7.83
N VAL A 384 -18.70 -2.07 7.63
CA VAL A 384 -19.58 -1.48 8.65
C VAL A 384 -20.96 -2.10 8.53
N LYS A 385 -21.41 -2.77 9.58
CA LYS A 385 -22.75 -3.39 9.64
C LYS A 385 -23.74 -2.44 10.32
N LEU A 386 -24.90 -2.29 9.68
CA LEU A 386 -26.05 -1.57 10.24
C LEU A 386 -27.18 -2.57 10.51
N THR A 387 -27.80 -2.45 11.67
CA THR A 387 -28.93 -3.28 12.11
C THR A 387 -30.04 -2.39 12.65
N LEU A 388 -31.26 -2.53 12.12
CA LEU A 388 -32.45 -1.90 12.66
C LEU A 388 -33.42 -2.99 13.13
N ASN A 389 -33.74 -2.97 14.42
CA ASN A 389 -34.68 -3.88 15.04
C ASN A 389 -36.10 -3.30 15.02
N PRO A 390 -37.15 -4.14 14.86
CA PRO A 390 -38.52 -3.68 14.95
C PRO A 390 -38.80 -3.12 16.36
N CYS A 391 -39.74 -2.17 16.46
CA CYS A 391 -40.21 -1.70 17.75
C CYS A 391 -40.79 -2.88 18.55
N PRO A 392 -40.61 -2.93 19.88
CA PRO A 392 -41.37 -3.84 20.72
C PRO A 392 -42.88 -3.61 20.52
N PRO A 393 -43.71 -4.66 20.52
CA PRO A 393 -45.16 -4.50 20.50
C PRO A 393 -45.60 -3.69 21.73
N SER A 394 -46.48 -2.70 21.52
CA SER A 394 -47.10 -1.95 22.62
C SER A 394 -48.37 -2.66 23.11
N ASP A 395 -48.53 -2.74 24.44
CA ASP A 395 -49.74 -3.30 25.06
C ASP A 395 -50.93 -2.36 24.84
N CYS A 396 -52.00 -2.88 24.25
CA CYS A 396 -53.24 -2.12 24.11
C CYS A 396 -54.42 -2.80 24.80
N TRP A 397 -55.40 -1.99 25.17
CA TRP A 397 -56.53 -2.38 26.01
C TRP A 397 -57.83 -2.26 25.21
N THR A 398 -58.65 -3.32 25.22
CA THR A 398 -59.97 -3.32 24.59
C THR A 398 -61.07 -3.43 25.65
N GLY A 399 -62.12 -2.62 25.51
CA GLY A 399 -63.23 -2.55 26.45
C GLY A 399 -64.18 -3.74 26.34
N GLU A 400 -64.62 -4.25 27.49
CA GLU A 400 -65.47 -5.42 27.64
C GLU A 400 -66.49 -5.21 28.79
N SER A 401 -67.52 -6.05 28.84
CA SER A 401 -68.52 -6.08 29.92
C SER A 401 -68.59 -7.44 30.58
N ALA A 402 -68.64 -7.47 31.90
CA ALA A 402 -68.61 -8.70 32.69
C ALA A 402 -69.69 -8.75 33.77
N THR A 403 -70.11 -9.96 34.14
CA THR A 403 -71.11 -10.20 35.20
C THR A 403 -70.65 -11.29 36.17
N GLY A 404 -71.22 -11.31 37.38
CA GLY A 404 -71.00 -12.41 38.32
C GLY A 404 -71.74 -13.67 37.87
N LYS A 405 -71.01 -14.77 37.67
CA LYS A 405 -71.55 -16.04 37.17
C LYS A 405 -72.63 -16.59 38.09
N GLY A 406 -73.83 -16.80 37.56
CA GLY A 406 -75.02 -17.09 38.33
C GLY A 406 -76.10 -17.77 37.50
N SER A 407 -77.35 -17.46 37.83
CA SER A 407 -78.50 -17.98 37.09
C SER A 407 -78.86 -17.00 35.97
N PRO A 408 -79.19 -17.48 34.76
CA PRO A 408 -79.67 -16.62 33.70
C PRO A 408 -81.05 -16.04 34.05
N PHE A 409 -81.40 -14.92 33.41
CA PHE A 409 -82.74 -14.36 33.55
C PHE A 409 -83.76 -15.27 32.82
N PRO A 410 -84.92 -15.59 33.44
CA PRO A 410 -85.91 -16.51 32.89
C PRO A 410 -86.43 -16.19 31.48
N THR A 411 -86.44 -14.92 31.09
CA THR A 411 -87.01 -14.46 29.81
C THR A 411 -86.00 -13.82 28.87
N GLY A 412 -84.69 -13.94 29.15
CA GLY A 412 -83.63 -13.30 28.36
C GLY A 412 -82.62 -14.32 27.84
N SER A 413 -82.35 -14.35 26.53
CA SER A 413 -81.35 -15.21 25.90
C SER A 413 -79.92 -14.66 25.96
N SER A 414 -79.66 -13.65 26.78
CA SER A 414 -78.33 -13.05 26.94
C SER A 414 -77.60 -13.78 28.08
N THR A 415 -76.83 -14.82 27.73
CA THR A 415 -76.04 -15.61 28.68
C THR A 415 -75.06 -14.78 29.52
N TRP A 416 -74.75 -13.55 29.11
CA TRP A 416 -73.81 -12.65 29.79
C TRP A 416 -74.46 -11.69 30.79
N PHE A 417 -75.77 -11.79 31.02
CA PHE A 417 -76.45 -11.14 32.14
C PHE A 417 -76.96 -12.23 33.07
N GLU A 418 -76.36 -12.36 34.25
CA GLU A 418 -76.70 -13.40 35.21
C GLU A 418 -76.92 -12.78 36.59
N TRP A 419 -77.89 -13.29 37.34
CA TRP A 419 -78.15 -12.86 38.71
C TRP A 419 -77.67 -13.94 39.67
N ASN A 420 -77.26 -13.50 40.86
CA ASN A 420 -76.74 -14.37 41.91
C ASN A 420 -77.69 -14.33 43.11
N THR A 421 -77.93 -15.48 43.71
CA THR A 421 -78.44 -15.53 45.08
C THR A 421 -77.37 -15.00 46.04
N ARG A 422 -77.80 -14.50 47.19
CA ARG A 422 -76.90 -14.11 48.28
C ARG A 422 -75.92 -15.23 48.64
N GLN A 423 -76.40 -16.48 48.70
CA GLN A 423 -75.55 -17.63 49.04
C GLN A 423 -74.47 -17.86 47.99
N GLN A 424 -74.81 -17.79 46.69
CA GLN A 424 -73.82 -17.91 45.61
C GLN A 424 -72.69 -16.88 45.75
N LEU A 425 -73.01 -15.62 46.07
CA LEU A 425 -71.97 -14.61 46.28
C LEU A 425 -71.16 -14.84 47.56
N ILE A 426 -71.75 -15.40 48.62
CA ILE A 426 -71.01 -15.76 49.85
C ILE A 426 -70.01 -16.88 49.56
N ASP A 427 -70.43 -17.91 48.82
CA ASP A 427 -69.57 -19.02 48.40
C ASP A 427 -68.48 -18.55 47.40
N GLY A 428 -68.81 -17.47 46.68
CA GLY A 428 -67.97 -16.83 45.69
C GLY A 428 -68.25 -17.38 44.30
N VAL A 429 -68.38 -16.46 43.34
CA VAL A 429 -68.63 -16.79 41.94
C VAL A 429 -67.54 -16.21 41.05
N ASP A 430 -67.35 -16.80 39.88
CA ASP A 430 -66.47 -16.22 38.87
C ASP A 430 -67.08 -14.93 38.31
N LEU A 431 -66.26 -13.92 38.07
CA LEU A 431 -66.64 -12.82 37.19
C LEU A 431 -66.38 -13.28 35.75
N VAL A 432 -67.40 -13.22 34.90
CA VAL A 432 -67.34 -13.76 33.54
C VAL A 432 -67.71 -12.72 32.50
N TYR A 433 -67.09 -12.79 31.32
CA TYR A 433 -67.42 -11.93 30.17
C TYR A 433 -67.72 -12.75 28.91
N GLY A 434 -68.39 -12.10 27.95
CA GLY A 434 -68.73 -12.66 26.65
C GLY A 434 -69.77 -13.80 26.71
N ARG A 435 -70.14 -14.32 25.54
CA ARG A 435 -71.16 -15.38 25.43
C ARG A 435 -70.73 -16.72 26.01
N ASN A 436 -69.43 -16.97 26.04
CA ASN A 436 -68.83 -18.22 26.51
C ASN A 436 -68.58 -18.23 28.03
N LEU A 437 -68.94 -17.14 28.73
CA LEU A 437 -68.77 -16.99 30.18
C LEU A 437 -67.31 -17.24 30.62
N VAL A 438 -66.38 -16.55 29.95
CA VAL A 438 -64.95 -16.69 30.21
C VAL A 438 -64.63 -16.06 31.56
N PRO A 439 -64.05 -16.80 32.53
CA PRO A 439 -63.73 -16.28 33.86
C PRO A 439 -62.53 -15.33 33.81
N ILE A 440 -62.72 -14.13 34.35
CA ILE A 440 -61.74 -13.03 34.36
C ILE A 440 -61.49 -12.46 35.76
N GLY A 441 -62.11 -13.04 36.77
CA GLY A 441 -61.97 -12.61 38.14
C GLY A 441 -62.90 -13.38 39.07
N ARG A 442 -63.03 -12.90 40.30
CA ARG A 442 -63.88 -13.48 41.33
C ARG A 442 -64.71 -12.42 42.02
N VAL A 443 -65.96 -12.76 42.32
CA VAL A 443 -66.91 -11.94 43.05
C VAL A 443 -67.27 -12.64 44.36
N THR A 444 -67.16 -11.93 45.49
CA THR A 444 -67.52 -12.46 46.81
C THR A 444 -68.34 -11.45 47.60
N LEU A 445 -69.24 -11.92 48.47
CA LEU A 445 -70.01 -11.11 49.41
C LEU A 445 -69.62 -11.47 50.85
N SER A 446 -69.05 -10.51 51.58
CA SER A 446 -68.71 -10.67 53.00
C SER A 446 -68.91 -9.36 53.75
N GLY A 447 -69.47 -9.42 54.96
CA GLY A 447 -69.67 -8.24 55.82
C GLY A 447 -70.50 -7.12 55.18
N GLY A 448 -71.46 -7.45 54.31
CA GLY A 448 -72.29 -6.47 53.59
C GLY A 448 -71.55 -5.75 52.44
N LYS A 449 -70.38 -6.25 52.02
CA LYS A 449 -69.62 -5.72 50.89
C LYS A 449 -69.43 -6.76 49.81
N ILE A 450 -69.72 -6.40 48.58
CA ILE A 450 -69.29 -7.16 47.41
C ILE A 450 -67.87 -6.74 47.06
N THR A 451 -66.99 -7.73 46.91
CA THR A 451 -65.62 -7.57 46.45
C THR A 451 -65.45 -8.25 45.10
N VAL A 452 -64.93 -7.54 44.12
CA VAL A 452 -64.57 -8.06 42.80
C VAL A 452 -63.05 -7.97 42.68
N THR A 453 -62.40 -9.09 42.37
CA THR A 453 -60.95 -9.15 42.11
C THR A 453 -60.73 -9.68 40.71
N LEU A 454 -60.04 -8.91 39.87
CA LEU A 454 -59.73 -9.23 38.48
C LEU A 454 -58.41 -10.01 38.37
N ASN A 455 -58.35 -10.90 37.38
CA ASN A 455 -57.15 -11.67 37.02
C ASN A 455 -56.10 -10.77 36.33
N GLU A 456 -54.88 -11.27 36.20
CA GLU A 456 -53.82 -10.62 35.41
C GLU A 456 -54.25 -10.43 33.94
N GLY A 457 -53.82 -9.32 33.32
CA GLY A 457 -54.23 -8.95 31.96
C GLY A 457 -55.62 -8.32 31.84
N ILE A 458 -56.32 -8.10 32.97
CA ILE A 458 -57.65 -7.48 33.04
C ILE A 458 -57.61 -6.30 34.03
N ARG A 459 -58.23 -5.18 33.66
CA ARG A 459 -58.39 -4.00 34.54
C ARG A 459 -59.82 -3.46 34.48
N PHE A 460 -60.20 -2.64 35.47
CA PHE A 460 -61.44 -1.85 35.36
C PHE A 460 -61.27 -0.77 34.31
N ALA A 461 -62.33 -0.50 33.53
CA ALA A 461 -62.30 0.47 32.44
C ALA A 461 -61.78 1.84 32.89
N GLN A 462 -60.93 2.46 32.08
CA GLN A 462 -60.29 3.75 32.37
C GLN A 462 -60.75 4.82 31.35
N ASP A 463 -60.70 6.09 31.75
CA ASP A 463 -60.88 7.22 30.84
C ASP A 463 -59.59 7.53 30.06
N ALA A 464 -59.64 8.52 29.17
CA ALA A 464 -58.52 8.93 28.34
C ALA A 464 -57.29 9.40 29.14
N ASP A 465 -57.48 9.78 30.41
CA ASP A 465 -56.41 10.21 31.31
C ASP A 465 -55.86 9.05 32.16
N GLY A 466 -56.29 7.81 31.90
CA GLY A 466 -55.85 6.60 32.60
C GLY A 466 -56.49 6.42 33.99
N LYS A 467 -57.56 7.16 34.30
CA LYS A 467 -58.27 7.05 35.58
C LYS A 467 -59.46 6.13 35.45
N THR A 468 -59.69 5.25 36.43
CA THR A 468 -60.83 4.33 36.39
C THR A 468 -62.17 5.08 36.30
N VAL A 469 -63.02 4.67 35.37
CA VAL A 469 -64.32 5.30 35.09
C VAL A 469 -65.24 5.17 36.30
N SER A 470 -65.90 6.28 36.65
CA SER A 470 -66.94 6.29 37.69
C SER A 470 -68.07 5.34 37.32
N GLY A 471 -68.32 4.34 38.18
CA GLY A 471 -69.31 3.29 37.92
C GLY A 471 -68.79 2.12 37.07
N ALA A 472 -67.48 1.91 36.98
CA ALA A 472 -66.91 0.70 36.39
C ALA A 472 -67.34 -0.60 37.10
N LEU A 473 -67.80 -0.52 38.35
CA LEU A 473 -68.53 -1.59 39.03
C LEU A 473 -69.92 -1.10 39.38
N LYS A 474 -70.95 -1.86 38.97
CA LYS A 474 -72.36 -1.60 39.23
C LYS A 474 -72.99 -2.82 39.90
N VAL A 475 -73.75 -2.59 40.97
CA VAL A 475 -74.48 -3.66 41.66
C VAL A 475 -75.94 -3.29 41.85
N ILE A 476 -76.84 -4.21 41.50
CA ILE A 476 -78.27 -4.12 41.82
C ILE A 476 -78.59 -5.17 42.87
N ALA A 477 -79.31 -4.78 43.93
CA ALA A 477 -79.74 -5.68 45.00
C ALA A 477 -81.28 -5.70 45.08
N SER A 478 -81.90 -6.88 45.22
CA SER A 478 -83.37 -7.06 45.15
C SER A 478 -83.91 -8.03 46.20
N ASN A 479 -85.14 -7.76 46.68
CA ASN A 479 -85.90 -8.67 47.56
C ASN A 479 -86.57 -9.82 46.79
N THR A 480 -86.83 -9.61 45.50
CA THR A 480 -87.47 -10.59 44.63
C THR A 480 -86.47 -11.10 43.61
N GLN A 481 -86.64 -12.35 43.20
CA GLN A 481 -85.84 -12.93 42.13
C GLN A 481 -85.97 -12.09 40.86
N PHE A 482 -84.87 -11.89 40.15
CA PHE A 482 -84.89 -11.14 38.91
C PHE A 482 -85.51 -11.97 37.78
N THR A 483 -86.51 -11.40 37.10
CA THR A 483 -87.17 -12.06 35.96
C THR A 483 -86.70 -11.49 34.61
N SER A 484 -86.20 -10.26 34.59
CA SER A 484 -85.65 -9.59 33.41
C SER A 484 -84.63 -8.52 33.78
N PHE A 485 -83.70 -8.19 32.88
CA PHE A 485 -82.83 -7.01 32.99
C PHE A 485 -83.44 -5.82 32.23
N SER A 486 -83.59 -4.67 32.89
CA SER A 486 -84.16 -3.44 32.30
C SER A 486 -83.23 -2.24 32.43
N GLY A 487 -81.91 -2.49 32.47
CA GLY A 487 -80.88 -1.47 32.64
C GLY A 487 -80.42 -1.25 34.08
N PHE A 488 -79.51 -0.29 34.27
CA PHE A 488 -78.82 -0.03 35.54
C PHE A 488 -79.51 1.00 36.44
N ARG A 489 -80.80 1.26 36.24
CA ARG A 489 -81.52 2.25 37.05
C ARG A 489 -81.59 1.76 38.50
N GLY A 490 -81.07 2.57 39.44
CA GLY A 490 -81.00 2.21 40.86
C GLY A 490 -79.83 1.29 41.23
N ALA A 491 -78.89 1.05 40.30
CA ALA A 491 -77.65 0.37 40.62
C ALA A 491 -76.78 1.23 41.55
N LEU A 492 -76.13 0.58 42.50
CA LEU A 492 -75.04 1.14 43.29
C LEU A 492 -73.82 1.22 42.39
N SER A 493 -73.19 2.39 42.30
CA SER A 493 -72.04 2.65 41.41
C SER A 493 -70.88 3.36 42.12
N ASN A 494 -70.94 3.46 43.45
CA ASN A 494 -69.94 4.13 44.30
C ASN A 494 -68.89 3.15 44.84
N ALA A 495 -68.44 2.21 43.99
CA ALA A 495 -67.40 1.27 44.36
C ALA A 495 -66.07 1.99 44.65
N THR A 496 -65.35 1.53 45.66
CA THR A 496 -63.93 1.90 45.87
C THR A 496 -63.07 0.92 45.08
N ILE A 497 -62.33 1.43 44.10
CA ILE A 497 -61.50 0.63 43.19
C ILE A 497 -60.03 0.92 43.50
N ASN A 498 -59.26 -0.13 43.79
CA ASN A 498 -57.84 -0.09 44.08
C ASN A 498 -57.14 -1.17 43.24
N GLY A 499 -56.51 -0.77 42.14
CA GLY A 499 -55.85 -1.69 41.22
C GLY A 499 -56.84 -2.68 40.61
N ASN A 500 -56.57 -3.99 40.76
CA ASN A 500 -57.41 -5.06 40.24
C ASN A 500 -58.61 -5.41 41.14
N THR A 501 -58.79 -4.71 42.27
CA THR A 501 -59.84 -5.04 43.24
C THR A 501 -60.80 -3.86 43.43
N ALA A 502 -62.09 -4.15 43.34
CA ALA A 502 -63.17 -3.20 43.60
C ALA A 502 -64.06 -3.69 44.74
N THR A 503 -64.49 -2.77 45.61
CA THR A 503 -65.38 -3.07 46.73
C THR A 503 -66.57 -2.13 46.74
N ILE A 504 -67.76 -2.66 46.99
CA ILE A 504 -68.99 -1.87 47.07
C ILE A 504 -69.87 -2.35 48.22
N SER A 505 -70.32 -1.42 49.05
CA SER A 505 -71.25 -1.72 50.16
C SER A 505 -72.64 -1.93 49.59
N VAL A 506 -73.30 -3.01 49.98
CA VAL A 506 -74.62 -3.41 49.46
C VAL A 506 -75.62 -3.64 50.60
N PRO A 507 -76.92 -3.34 50.41
CA PRO A 507 -77.94 -3.68 51.40
C PRO A 507 -78.11 -5.20 51.49
N ASP A 508 -78.54 -5.70 52.64
CA ASP A 508 -78.81 -7.13 52.84
C ASP A 508 -80.09 -7.52 52.08
N ARG A 509 -79.91 -8.31 51.03
CA ARG A 509 -80.95 -8.71 50.06
C ARG A 509 -80.72 -10.15 49.60
N PRO A 510 -81.78 -10.89 49.24
CA PRO A 510 -81.63 -12.28 48.78
C PRO A 510 -81.02 -12.43 47.37
N PHE A 511 -81.10 -11.39 46.52
CA PHE A 511 -80.62 -11.46 45.13
C PHE A 511 -79.77 -10.25 44.76
N TYR A 512 -78.73 -10.49 43.96
CA TYR A 512 -77.81 -9.48 43.47
C TYR A 512 -77.54 -9.67 41.99
N PHE A 513 -77.24 -8.56 41.31
CA PHE A 513 -76.70 -8.53 39.97
C PHE A 513 -75.43 -7.68 40.01
N VAL A 514 -74.29 -8.28 39.64
CA VAL A 514 -72.98 -7.65 39.66
C VAL A 514 -72.51 -7.45 38.22
N HIS A 515 -72.12 -6.24 37.87
CA HIS A 515 -71.67 -5.85 36.54
C HIS A 515 -70.38 -5.06 36.61
N GLY A 516 -69.39 -5.44 35.81
CA GLY A 516 -68.13 -4.72 35.65
C GLY A 516 -67.94 -4.24 34.20
N ASP A 517 -67.63 -2.95 34.04
CA ASP A 517 -67.00 -2.42 32.83
C ASP A 517 -65.49 -2.61 32.99
N ILE A 518 -64.91 -3.45 32.13
CA ILE A 518 -63.51 -3.89 32.22
C ILE A 518 -62.78 -3.66 30.90
N GLU A 519 -61.46 -3.72 30.94
CA GLU A 519 -60.60 -3.74 29.77
C GLU A 519 -59.67 -4.93 29.85
N ARG A 520 -59.40 -5.57 28.71
CA ARG A 520 -58.43 -6.66 28.59
C ARG A 520 -57.27 -6.27 27.68
N ILE A 521 -56.08 -6.76 28.01
CA ILE A 521 -54.91 -6.61 27.17
C ILE A 521 -55.10 -7.41 25.86
N ILE A 522 -54.69 -6.81 24.75
CA ILE A 522 -54.63 -7.43 23.43
C ILE A 522 -53.29 -7.09 22.78
N GLU A 523 -52.80 -7.97 21.90
CA GLU A 523 -51.71 -7.65 21.00
C GLU A 523 -52.21 -6.65 19.96
N CYS A 524 -51.60 -5.48 19.91
CA CYS A 524 -51.88 -4.53 18.84
C CYS A 524 -51.18 -4.94 17.56
N SER A 525 -51.86 -4.76 16.42
CA SER A 525 -51.14 -4.46 15.19
C SER A 525 -50.42 -3.14 15.42
N VAL A 526 -49.13 -3.11 15.13
CA VAL A 526 -48.38 -1.86 15.01
C VAL A 526 -49.05 -1.09 13.88
N GLU A 527 -49.97 -0.18 14.19
CA GLU A 527 -50.56 0.73 13.21
C GLU A 527 -50.05 2.15 13.48
N ASP A 528 -49.33 2.65 12.47
CA ASP A 528 -49.07 4.03 12.00
C ASP A 528 -48.99 5.20 13.00
#